data_AF-A0A929G6U2-F1
#
_entry.id   AF-A0A929G6U2-F1
#
_cell.length_a   1.000
_cell.length_b   1.000
_cell.length_c   1.000
_cell.angle_alpha   90.00
_cell.angle_beta   90.00
_cell.angle_gamma   90.00
#
_symmetry.space_group_name_H-M   'P 1'
#
loop_
_entity.id
_entity.type
_entity.pdbx_description
1 polymer ?
#
loop_
_entity_poly.entity_id
_entity_poly.type
_entity_poly.pdbx_seq_one_letter_code
_entity_poly.pdbx_strand_id
1 'polypeptide(L)'
;PAPPPRAEVEPLTLVVTRQDAMVLDHAMAAGARINMLLRPAGDEGLVTTDSVTLQYIMDRFSIELPPKLPYGVTPPLMQLERIARSEAAGQYGGGGGGGGGE
;
A
#
# COMPACT_ATOMS: atom_id res chain seq x y z
N PRO A 1 -13.45 -24.54 25.27
CA PRO A 1 -13.49 -24.86 23.81
C PRO A 1 -12.05 -25.09 23.34
N ALA A 2 -11.78 -26.15 22.57
CA ALA A 2 -10.44 -26.41 22.04
C ALA A 2 -10.12 -25.47 20.86
N PRO A 3 -8.85 -25.08 20.64
CA PRO A 3 -8.46 -24.28 19.48
C PRO A 3 -8.76 -25.05 18.18
N PRO A 4 -9.21 -24.37 17.11
CA PRO A 4 -9.41 -25.03 15.82
C PRO A 4 -8.07 -25.61 15.30
N PRO A 5 -8.09 -26.79 14.66
CA PRO A 5 -6.88 -27.38 14.09
C PRO A 5 -6.25 -26.42 13.09
N ARG A 6 -4.94 -26.17 13.24
CA ARG A 6 -4.18 -25.32 12.35
C ARG A 6 -4.08 -26.05 11.00
N ALA A 7 -4.51 -25.42 9.91
CA ALA A 7 -4.35 -25.98 8.58
C ALA A 7 -2.87 -26.33 8.36
N GLU A 8 -2.59 -27.57 7.97
CA GLU A 8 -1.25 -28.00 7.64
C GLU A 8 -0.79 -27.24 6.39
N VAL A 9 0.33 -26.53 6.48
CA VAL A 9 0.91 -25.80 5.35
C VAL A 9 1.73 -26.79 4.53
N GLU A 10 1.24 -27.13 3.34
CA GLU A 10 1.96 -28.01 2.43
C GLU A 10 2.98 -27.21 1.59
N PRO A 11 4.26 -27.61 1.54
CA PRO A 11 5.27 -26.91 0.76
C PRO A 11 5.09 -27.16 -0.74
N LEU A 12 5.02 -26.08 -1.53
CA LEU A 12 5.01 -26.12 -2.99
C LEU A 12 6.43 -25.94 -3.54
N THR A 13 6.90 -26.86 -4.38
CA THR A 13 8.20 -26.76 -5.06
C THR A 13 8.02 -26.32 -6.51
N LEU A 14 8.70 -25.25 -6.91
CA LEU A 14 8.69 -24.73 -8.27
C LEU A 14 9.98 -25.15 -9.00
N VAL A 15 9.85 -25.91 -10.08
CA VAL A 15 10.97 -26.24 -10.97
C VAL A 15 11.13 -25.13 -11.99
N VAL A 16 12.31 -24.51 -12.00
CA VAL A 16 12.64 -23.37 -12.88
C VAL A 16 14.01 -23.56 -13.50
N THR A 17 14.31 -22.80 -14.57
CA THR A 17 15.68 -22.71 -15.09
C THR A 17 16.57 -21.91 -14.14
N ARG A 18 17.89 -22.02 -14.28
CA ARG A 18 18.85 -21.19 -13.51
C ARG A 18 18.60 -19.69 -13.72
N GLN A 19 18.27 -19.29 -14.95
CA GLN A 19 18.05 -17.88 -15.27
C GLN A 19 16.79 -17.35 -14.59
N ASP A 20 15.69 -18.10 -14.66
CA ASP A 20 14.43 -17.70 -14.03
C ASP A 20 14.55 -17.63 -12.51
N ALA A 21 15.32 -18.54 -11.89
CA ALA A 21 15.59 -18.51 -10.46
C ALA A 21 16.26 -17.18 -10.02
N MET A 22 17.22 -16.68 -10.80
CA MET A 22 17.88 -15.39 -10.52
C MET A 22 16.94 -14.20 -10.69
N VAL A 23 16.01 -14.27 -11.66
CA VAL A 23 14.99 -13.24 -11.86
C VAL A 23 14.03 -13.20 -10.66
N LEU A 24 13.56 -14.37 -10.22
CA LEU A 24 12.72 -14.51 -9.03
C LEU A 24 13.41 -13.97 -7.78
N ASP A 25 14.68 -14.34 -7.57
CA ASP A 25 15.49 -13.85 -6.44
C ASP A 25 15.62 -12.32 -6.46
N HIS A 26 15.96 -11.75 -7.61
CA HIS A 26 16.05 -10.30 -7.78
C HIS A 26 14.71 -9.59 -7.52
N ALA A 27 13.61 -10.15 -8.03
CA ALA A 27 12.28 -9.59 -7.81
C ALA A 27 11.89 -9.60 -6.32
N MET A 28 12.18 -10.69 -5.62
CA MET A 28 11.97 -10.78 -4.16
C MET A 28 12.83 -9.76 -3.41
N ALA A 29 14.11 -9.63 -3.77
CA ALA A 29 15.02 -8.65 -3.17
C ALA A 29 14.58 -7.19 -3.42
N ALA A 30 13.94 -6.92 -4.56
CA ALA A 30 13.36 -5.62 -4.89
C ALA A 30 12.02 -5.34 -4.18
N GLY A 31 11.52 -6.27 -3.37
CA GLY A 31 10.24 -6.14 -2.69
C GLY A 31 9.02 -6.36 -3.59
N ALA A 32 9.19 -7.04 -4.72
CA ALA A 32 8.07 -7.39 -5.60
C ALA A 32 7.11 -8.34 -4.88
N ARG A 33 5.81 -8.10 -5.05
CA ARG A 33 4.75 -8.98 -4.55
C ARG A 33 4.48 -10.06 -5.60
N ILE A 34 4.82 -11.30 -5.29
CA ILE A 34 4.66 -12.44 -6.18
C ILE A 34 3.48 -13.28 -5.69
N ASN A 35 2.45 -13.41 -6.53
CA ASN A 35 1.29 -14.25 -6.25
C ASN A 35 1.32 -15.45 -7.21
N MET A 36 1.17 -16.66 -6.67
CA MET A 36 1.10 -17.88 -7.45
C MET A 36 -0.33 -18.44 -7.37
N LEU A 37 -0.87 -18.85 -8.51
CA LEU A 37 -2.20 -19.44 -8.61
C LEU A 37 -2.08 -20.86 -9.16
N LEU A 38 -2.81 -21.80 -8.56
CA LEU A 38 -2.87 -23.18 -9.03
C LEU A 38 -3.70 -23.25 -10.31
N ARG A 39 -3.16 -23.91 -11.33
CA ARG A 39 -3.84 -24.19 -12.59
C ARG A 39 -4.10 -25.70 -12.73
N PRO A 40 -5.23 -26.12 -13.32
CA PRO A 40 -5.44 -27.51 -13.67
C PRO A 40 -4.32 -28.05 -14.56
N ALA A 41 -3.94 -29.31 -14.34
CA ALA A 41 -2.96 -29.98 -15.18
C ALA A 41 -3.46 -30.06 -16.64
N GLY A 42 -2.62 -29.62 -17.59
CA GLY A 42 -2.93 -29.65 -19.02
C GLY A 42 -3.60 -28.39 -19.59
N ASP A 43 -3.85 -27.37 -18.77
CA ASP A 43 -4.28 -26.06 -19.26
C ASP A 43 -3.05 -25.24 -19.69
N GLU A 44 -2.83 -25.13 -21.00
CA GLU A 44 -1.72 -24.38 -21.61
C GLU A 44 -2.12 -22.94 -22.01
N GLY A 45 -3.33 -22.49 -21.66
CA GLY A 45 -3.80 -21.18 -22.04
C GLY A 45 -2.95 -20.07 -21.41
N LEU A 46 -2.36 -19.19 -22.23
CA LEU A 46 -1.71 -17.98 -21.72
C LEU A 46 -2.75 -17.13 -20.99
N VAL A 47 -2.66 -17.03 -19.66
CA VAL A 47 -3.50 -16.13 -18.87
C VAL A 47 -2.66 -14.92 -18.54
N THR A 48 -2.92 -13.82 -19.23
CA THR A 48 -2.36 -12.52 -18.87
C THR A 48 -2.94 -12.12 -17.51
N THR A 49 -2.08 -11.92 -16.53
CA THR A 49 -2.50 -11.33 -15.25
C THR A 49 -2.38 -9.83 -15.38
N ASP A 50 -3.52 -9.14 -15.47
CA ASP A 50 -3.54 -7.68 -15.49
C ASP A 50 -3.14 -7.12 -14.12
N SER A 51 -2.45 -5.99 -14.15
CA SER A 51 -2.08 -5.29 -12.92
C SER A 51 -3.33 -4.83 -12.18
N VAL A 52 -3.51 -5.29 -10.94
CA VAL A 52 -4.62 -4.87 -10.08
C VAL A 52 -4.37 -3.43 -9.62
N THR A 53 -5.00 -2.47 -10.30
CA THR A 53 -5.04 -1.06 -9.89
C THR A 53 -6.32 -0.77 -9.08
N LEU A 54 -6.37 0.37 -8.38
CA LEU A 54 -7.62 0.81 -7.74
C LEU A 54 -8.76 0.91 -8.76
N GLN A 55 -8.47 1.45 -9.95
CA GLN A 55 -9.43 1.55 -11.05
C GLN A 55 -9.95 0.17 -11.46
N TYR A 56 -9.06 -0.82 -11.62
CA TYR A 56 -9.44 -2.20 -11.93
C TYR A 56 -10.42 -2.78 -10.90
N ILE A 57 -10.18 -2.56 -9.60
CA ILE A 57 -11.08 -3.02 -8.53
C ILE A 57 -12.43 -2.31 -8.63
N MET A 58 -12.42 -0.99 -8.81
CA MET A 58 -13.64 -0.19 -8.91
C MET A 58 -14.51 -0.64 -10.09
N ASP A 59 -13.90 -0.88 -11.25
CA ASP A 59 -14.60 -1.35 -12.45
C ASP A 59 -15.10 -2.79 -12.28
N ARG A 60 -14.25 -3.69 -11.74
CA ARG A 60 -14.58 -5.11 -11.60
C ARG A 60 -15.74 -5.36 -10.64
N PHE A 61 -15.84 -4.57 -9.58
CA PHE A 61 -16.88 -4.68 -8.56
C PHE A 61 -17.99 -3.62 -8.68
N SER A 62 -18.00 -2.85 -9.77
CA SER A 62 -18.98 -1.78 -10.02
C SER A 62 -19.10 -0.79 -8.84
N ILE A 63 -17.96 -0.43 -8.23
CA ILE A 63 -17.90 0.56 -7.16
C ILE A 63 -17.92 1.95 -7.79
N GLU A 64 -19.01 2.68 -7.59
CA GLU A 64 -19.11 4.07 -8.04
C GLU A 64 -18.25 4.99 -7.16
N LEU A 65 -17.51 5.90 -7.82
CA LEU A 65 -16.77 6.92 -7.09
C LEU A 65 -17.77 7.86 -6.41
N PRO A 66 -17.67 8.08 -5.08
CA PRO A 66 -18.56 8.99 -4.39
C PRO A 66 -18.50 10.41 -5.01
N PRO A 67 -19.64 11.11 -5.09
CA PRO A 67 -19.66 12.48 -5.57
C PRO A 67 -18.77 13.34 -4.68
N LYS A 68 -18.00 14.24 -5.30
CA LYS A 68 -17.21 15.24 -4.56
C LYS A 68 -18.15 16.19 -3.84
N LEU A 69 -18.31 16.00 -2.54
CA LEU A 69 -19.07 16.93 -1.71
C LEU A 69 -18.23 18.21 -1.50
N PRO A 70 -18.81 19.41 -1.62
CA PRO A 70 -18.11 20.68 -1.36
C PRO A 70 -17.84 20.91 0.13
N TYR A 71 -18.27 19.99 1.00
CA TYR A 71 -18.09 19.99 2.43
C TYR A 71 -17.92 18.55 2.91
N GLY A 72 -17.10 18.33 3.94
CA GLY A 72 -16.90 17.03 4.56
C GLY A 72 -16.65 17.20 6.06
N VAL A 73 -16.95 16.17 6.85
CA VAL A 73 -16.67 16.15 8.30
C VAL A 73 -15.17 16.00 8.61
N THR A 74 -14.39 15.55 7.63
CA THR A 74 -12.95 15.42 7.72
C THR A 74 -12.28 16.61 7.02
N PRO A 75 -11.50 17.44 7.74
CA PRO A 75 -10.79 18.55 7.14
C PRO A 75 -9.76 18.06 6.10
N PRO A 76 -9.50 18.82 5.01
CA PRO A 76 -8.49 18.46 4.03
C PRO A 76 -7.13 18.26 4.68
N LEU A 77 -6.34 17.28 4.24
CA LEU A 77 -4.98 17.02 4.79
C LEU A 77 -4.08 18.26 4.76
N MET A 78 -4.28 19.17 3.79
CA MET A 78 -3.56 20.45 3.72
C MET A 78 -3.83 21.39 4.92
N GLN A 79 -4.98 21.27 5.58
CA GLN A 79 -5.25 22.00 6.83
C GLN A 79 -4.51 21.38 8.00
N LEU A 80 -4.42 20.05 8.07
CA LEU A 80 -3.74 19.33 9.15
C LEU A 80 -2.24 19.66 9.20
N GLU A 81 -1.58 19.67 8.04
CA GLU A 81 -0.16 20.05 7.94
C GLU A 81 0.10 21.51 8.32
N ARG A 82 -0.85 22.41 8.03
CA ARG A 82 -0.75 23.83 8.38
C ARG A 82 -0.85 24.04 9.89
N ILE A 83 -1.80 23.35 10.53
CA ILE A 83 -2.03 23.43 11.98
C ILE A 83 -0.82 22.87 12.73
N ALA A 84 -0.34 21.67 12.35
CA ALA A 84 0.83 21.06 12.97
C ALA A 84 2.09 21.92 12.82
N ARG A 85 2.26 22.60 11.67
CA ARG A 85 3.39 23.50 11.43
C ARG A 85 3.28 24.81 12.22
N SER A 86 2.07 25.34 12.42
CA SER A 86 1.85 26.52 13.27
C SER A 86 2.03 26.24 14.75
N GLU A 87 1.67 25.05 15.23
CA GLU A 87 1.92 24.63 16.61
C GLU A 87 3.42 24.45 16.88
N ALA A 88 4.16 23.85 15.94
CA ALA A 88 5.62 23.83 16.01
C ALA A 88 6.18 25.27 16.02
N ALA A 89 5.61 26.19 15.23
CA ALA A 89 6.03 27.59 15.16
C ALA A 89 5.83 28.42 16.41
N GLY A 90 4.83 28.09 17.23
CA GLY A 90 4.66 28.69 18.55
C GLY A 90 5.75 28.26 19.56
N GLN A 91 6.39 27.10 19.35
CA GLN A 91 7.31 26.50 20.31
C GLN A 91 8.76 27.03 20.18
N TYR A 92 9.11 27.70 19.08
CA TYR A 92 10.46 28.29 18.87
C TYR A 92 10.50 29.83 18.84
N GLY A 93 9.39 30.50 19.14
CA GLY A 93 9.30 31.97 19.24
C GLY A 93 9.37 32.48 20.68
N GLY A 94 10.35 32.05 21.48
CA GLY A 94 10.48 32.49 22.87
C GLY A 94 11.92 32.57 23.35
N GLY A 95 12.51 33.78 23.34
CA GLY A 95 13.75 34.04 24.08
C GLY A 95 14.51 35.32 23.70
N GLY A 96 14.31 36.39 24.50
CA GLY A 96 15.24 37.50 24.78
C GLY A 96 15.31 38.64 23.74
N GLY A 97 15.28 39.93 24.04
CA GLY A 97 15.35 40.68 25.31
C GLY A 97 16.18 41.98 25.12
N GLY A 98 15.59 43.15 25.41
CA GLY A 98 16.27 44.45 25.66
C GLY A 98 16.77 45.24 24.43
N GLY A 99 16.65 46.56 24.31
CA GLY A 99 16.23 47.65 25.19
C GLY A 99 16.62 49.03 24.59
N GLY A 100 16.01 50.11 25.10
CA GLY A 100 16.36 51.53 24.85
C GLY A 100 15.80 52.12 23.53
N GLY A 101 15.02 53.20 23.50
CA GLY A 101 14.94 54.34 24.41
C GLY A 101 15.48 55.56 23.67
N GLU A 102 14.56 56.45 23.28
CA GLU A 102 14.74 57.83 22.78
C GLU A 102 15.26 58.06 21.36
#